data_AF-A0A1S9CQ50-F1
#
_entry.id   AF-A0A1S9CQ50-F1
#
_cell.length_a   1.000
_cell.length_b   1.000
_cell.length_c   1.000
_cell.angle_alpha   90.00
_cell.angle_beta   90.00
_cell.angle_gamma   90.00
#
_symmetry.space_group_name_H-M   'P 1'
#
loop_
_entity.id
_entity.type
_entity.pdbx_description
1 polymer ?
#
loop_
_entity_poly.entity_id
_entity_poly.type
_entity_poly.pdbx_seq_one_letter_code
_entity_poly.pdbx_strand_id
1 'polypeptide(L)'
;MKHYFESVLDGFKPDDFEVALTPKTHKKVTFILTDIDGDDMPEVIVALKSGDKKYWAILDRKNFIWGVSHVEQQHKDDKIDWSKLLEPIEVDIEWIKEKPKQVWIDDLLDGDEFTFSGRVDNKDYSGKIRRTNCLKQNANLAQEINLDSKIGSRREHVIATERGNVTGGAKREKVVLVGTKPVAEIDNFYANMSVWVEDPEAGENVQILLDDKKGWNAKLNLVDFSNTTYKDIVVSVENDAASDTISAFIYSFNGGYLRQIFDTDSFNQEFTGTVVYKDNYQVVVTTSTGAEYLLDVSNNLPDVLNMIYYANGKLRMSRRGNISGLHEIKFISSEVGEGYSLVTTQRVLGLDPLDVLGYIANVFVYSERSNTMIVQSQVLYINGTQKY
;
A
#
# COMPACT_ATOMS: atom_id res chain seq x y z
N MET A 1 27.07 -1.27 -2.46
CA MET A 1 26.57 -1.95 -3.67
C MET A 1 25.06 -2.09 -3.73
N LYS A 2 24.39 -2.58 -2.68
CA LYS A 2 22.90 -2.62 -2.65
C LYS A 2 22.28 -1.27 -3.05
N HIS A 3 22.72 -0.18 -2.42
CA HIS A 3 22.25 1.19 -2.73
C HIS A 3 22.47 1.64 -4.18
N TYR A 4 23.54 1.18 -4.83
CA TYR A 4 23.77 1.49 -6.24
C TYR A 4 22.70 0.84 -7.11
N PHE A 5 22.44 -0.46 -6.90
CA PHE A 5 21.40 -1.16 -7.66
C PHE A 5 19.99 -0.66 -7.32
N GLU A 6 19.74 -0.25 -6.07
CA GLU A 6 18.50 0.45 -5.70
C GLU A 6 18.30 1.73 -6.50
N SER A 7 19.35 2.55 -6.62
CA SER A 7 19.31 3.82 -7.36
C SER A 7 19.27 3.61 -8.88
N VAL A 8 19.96 2.61 -9.42
CA VAL A 8 19.92 2.28 -10.84
C VAL A 8 18.50 1.86 -11.23
N LEU A 9 17.94 0.92 -10.48
CA LEU A 9 16.61 0.36 -10.76
C LEU A 9 15.47 1.30 -10.42
N ASP A 10 15.77 2.50 -9.91
CA ASP A 10 14.76 3.51 -9.66
C ASP A 10 14.00 3.87 -10.95
N GLY A 11 12.68 3.95 -10.84
CA GLY A 11 11.73 4.09 -11.94
C GLY A 11 11.59 2.89 -12.90
N PHE A 12 12.33 1.79 -12.67
CA PHE A 12 12.08 0.48 -13.31
C PHE A 12 11.44 -0.49 -12.30
N LYS A 13 11.94 -0.54 -11.06
CA LYS A 13 11.30 -1.24 -9.96
C LYS A 13 10.24 -0.32 -9.33
N PRO A 14 9.03 -0.81 -9.02
CA PRO A 14 8.10 -0.06 -8.20
C PRO A 14 8.63 0.19 -6.76
N ASP A 15 8.08 1.18 -6.08
CA ASP A 15 8.53 1.61 -4.74
C ASP A 15 8.37 0.55 -3.64
N ASP A 16 7.44 -0.38 -3.80
CA ASP A 16 7.21 -1.49 -2.88
C ASP A 16 8.21 -2.65 -3.07
N PHE A 17 9.15 -2.54 -4.01
CA PHE A 17 10.24 -3.52 -4.19
C PHE A 17 11.55 -3.09 -3.51
N GLU A 18 12.15 -4.06 -2.83
CA GLU A 18 13.50 -3.95 -2.28
C GLU A 18 14.52 -4.78 -3.05
N VAL A 19 15.73 -4.25 -3.15
CA VAL A 19 16.88 -4.95 -3.76
C VAL A 19 17.62 -5.73 -2.68
N ALA A 20 17.86 -7.01 -2.94
CA ALA A 20 18.68 -7.89 -2.11
C ALA A 20 19.79 -8.52 -2.96
N LEU A 21 21.06 -8.20 -2.64
CA LEU A 21 22.20 -8.83 -3.30
C LEU A 21 22.44 -10.23 -2.75
N THR A 22 22.82 -11.15 -3.63
CA THR A 22 23.08 -12.55 -3.30
C THR A 22 24.50 -12.95 -3.71
N PRO A 23 25.25 -13.67 -2.86
CA PRO A 23 26.58 -14.14 -3.21
C PRO A 23 26.56 -15.29 -4.24
N LYS A 24 25.39 -15.91 -4.46
CA LYS A 24 25.20 -16.99 -5.43
C LYS A 24 24.86 -16.40 -6.79
N THR A 25 25.60 -16.79 -7.82
CA THR A 25 25.25 -16.50 -9.21
C THR A 25 24.05 -17.34 -9.64
N HIS A 26 23.07 -16.67 -10.22
CA HIS A 26 21.90 -17.33 -10.77
C HIS A 26 22.25 -17.91 -12.14
N LYS A 27 21.85 -19.18 -12.39
CA LYS A 27 22.10 -19.84 -13.69
C LYS A 27 21.30 -19.19 -14.82
N LYS A 28 20.10 -18.69 -14.51
CA LYS A 28 19.29 -17.81 -15.35
C LYS A 28 18.72 -16.70 -14.48
N VAL A 29 18.63 -15.51 -15.04
CA VAL A 29 18.07 -14.32 -14.41
C VAL A 29 16.93 -13.77 -15.23
N THR A 30 16.10 -12.95 -14.59
CA THR A 30 14.97 -12.28 -15.22
C THR A 30 15.43 -11.17 -16.17
N PHE A 31 16.42 -10.37 -15.73
CA PHE A 31 17.00 -9.30 -16.53
C PHE A 31 18.49 -9.12 -16.19
N ILE A 32 19.22 -8.47 -17.09
CA ILE A 32 20.63 -8.12 -16.91
C ILE A 32 20.76 -6.60 -16.82
N LEU A 33 21.63 -6.12 -15.93
CA LEU A 33 22.05 -4.73 -15.82
C LEU A 33 23.50 -4.57 -16.25
N THR A 34 23.75 -3.90 -17.36
CA THR A 34 25.11 -3.67 -17.82
C THR A 34 25.16 -2.42 -18.67
N ASP A 35 26.25 -1.68 -18.56
CA ASP A 35 26.59 -0.58 -19.47
C ASP A 35 27.06 -1.19 -20.80
N ILE A 36 26.28 -0.99 -21.86
CA ILE A 36 26.50 -1.53 -23.21
C ILE A 36 27.20 -0.50 -24.09
N ASP A 37 26.88 0.78 -23.92
CA ASP A 37 27.34 1.85 -24.81
C ASP A 37 28.55 2.64 -24.28
N GLY A 38 28.95 2.38 -23.03
CA GLY A 38 30.13 2.91 -22.38
C GLY A 38 29.94 4.30 -21.78
N ASP A 39 28.70 4.69 -21.47
CA ASP A 39 28.38 6.00 -20.89
C ASP A 39 28.36 6.01 -19.34
N ASP A 40 28.79 4.90 -18.70
CA ASP A 40 28.75 4.65 -17.25
C ASP A 40 27.32 4.55 -16.67
N MET A 41 26.28 4.48 -17.50
CA MET A 41 24.90 4.19 -17.10
C MET A 41 24.53 2.77 -17.56
N PRO A 42 24.02 1.91 -16.66
CA PRO A 42 23.63 0.57 -17.05
C PRO A 42 22.27 0.55 -17.76
N GLU A 43 22.15 -0.25 -18.82
CA GLU A 43 20.88 -0.62 -19.45
C GLU A 43 20.28 -1.87 -18.80
N VAL A 44 18.96 -2.02 -18.99
CA VAL A 44 18.23 -3.27 -18.71
C VAL A 44 18.11 -4.07 -19.99
N ILE A 45 18.64 -5.30 -19.97
CA ILE A 45 18.46 -6.28 -21.05
C ILE A 45 17.47 -7.35 -20.60
N VAL A 46 16.45 -7.59 -21.42
CA VAL A 46 15.46 -8.65 -21.21
C VAL A 46 15.36 -9.55 -22.44
N ALA A 47 15.12 -10.84 -22.21
CA ALA A 47 14.74 -11.76 -23.25
C ALA A 47 13.22 -11.84 -23.31
N LEU A 48 12.67 -11.73 -24.49
CA LEU A 48 11.23 -11.69 -24.72
C LEU A 48 10.82 -12.83 -25.64
N LYS A 49 9.58 -13.30 -25.51
CA LYS A 49 8.97 -14.30 -26.36
C LYS A 49 7.55 -13.88 -26.71
N SER A 50 7.19 -14.07 -27.98
CA SER A 50 5.82 -13.85 -28.44
C SER A 50 5.48 -14.95 -29.44
N GLY A 51 4.66 -15.92 -28.99
CA GLY A 51 4.44 -17.15 -29.74
C GLY A 51 5.74 -17.94 -29.92
N ASP A 52 6.08 -18.32 -31.15
CA ASP A 52 7.31 -19.09 -31.42
C ASP A 52 8.56 -18.21 -31.65
N LYS A 53 8.39 -16.88 -31.63
CA LYS A 53 9.48 -15.94 -31.90
C LYS A 53 10.09 -15.44 -30.59
N LYS A 54 11.41 -15.28 -30.60
CA LYS A 54 12.20 -14.73 -29.50
C LYS A 54 12.76 -13.38 -29.89
N TYR A 55 12.85 -12.50 -28.91
CA TYR A 55 13.38 -11.16 -29.07
C TYR A 55 14.30 -10.85 -27.89
N TRP A 56 15.14 -9.85 -28.06
CA TRP A 56 15.73 -9.15 -26.93
C TRP A 56 15.33 -7.68 -27.01
N ALA A 57 15.17 -7.06 -25.85
CA ALA A 57 14.96 -5.64 -25.74
C ALA A 57 16.00 -5.03 -24.80
N ILE A 58 16.41 -3.83 -25.16
CA ILE A 58 17.22 -2.95 -24.31
C ILE A 58 16.31 -1.82 -23.86
N LEU A 59 16.35 -1.54 -22.57
CA LEU A 59 15.72 -0.37 -21.99
C LEU A 59 16.83 0.57 -21.53
N ASP A 60 16.70 1.84 -21.92
CA ASP A 60 17.58 2.92 -21.48
C ASP A 60 16.86 3.76 -20.43
N ARG A 61 17.65 4.42 -19.58
CA ARG A 61 17.13 5.31 -18.54
C ARG A 61 17.40 6.78 -18.85
N LYS A 62 16.37 7.61 -18.82
CA LYS A 62 16.48 9.08 -18.90
C LYS A 62 15.63 9.73 -17.82
N ASN A 63 16.24 10.57 -16.98
CA ASN A 63 15.56 11.23 -15.86
C ASN A 63 14.75 10.25 -14.98
N PHE A 64 15.36 9.12 -14.60
CA PHE A 64 14.72 8.04 -13.84
C PHE A 64 13.55 7.34 -14.56
N ILE A 65 13.30 7.62 -15.83
CA ILE A 65 12.28 6.94 -16.63
C ILE A 65 12.96 5.93 -17.54
N TRP A 66 12.55 4.67 -17.43
CA TRP A 66 13.04 3.57 -18.27
C TRP A 66 12.16 3.41 -19.50
N GLY A 67 12.74 3.44 -20.69
CA GLY A 67 12.02 3.25 -21.95
C GLY A 67 12.71 2.26 -22.85
N VAL A 68 11.94 1.59 -23.71
CA VAL A 68 12.50 0.62 -24.67
C VAL A 68 13.23 1.38 -25.78
N SER A 69 14.55 1.24 -25.83
CA SER A 69 15.40 1.90 -26.82
C SER A 69 15.59 1.04 -28.06
N HIS A 70 15.73 -0.28 -27.86
CA HIS A 70 15.95 -1.25 -28.93
C HIS A 70 15.16 -2.53 -28.71
N VAL A 71 14.71 -3.11 -29.82
CA VAL A 71 14.02 -4.42 -29.85
C VAL A 71 14.46 -5.11 -31.12
N GLU A 72 14.91 -6.35 -31.00
CA GLU A 72 15.34 -7.14 -32.15
C GLU A 72 14.93 -8.60 -32.02
N GLN A 73 14.53 -9.18 -33.15
CA GLN A 73 14.17 -10.58 -33.23
C GLN A 73 15.44 -11.43 -33.26
N GLN A 74 15.49 -12.50 -32.46
CA GLN A 74 16.60 -13.44 -32.47
C GLN A 74 16.50 -14.38 -33.69
N HIS A 75 17.65 -14.60 -34.33
CA HIS A 75 17.84 -15.52 -35.43
C HIS A 75 18.75 -16.68 -35.01
N LYS A 76 18.62 -17.85 -35.68
CA LYS A 76 19.40 -19.06 -35.34
C LYS A 76 20.91 -18.88 -35.52
N ASP A 77 21.32 -17.91 -36.31
CA ASP A 77 22.72 -17.62 -36.62
C ASP A 77 23.34 -16.56 -35.68
N ASP A 78 22.57 -16.04 -34.72
CA ASP A 78 23.07 -15.09 -33.74
C ASP A 78 24.12 -15.78 -32.86
N LYS A 79 25.32 -15.21 -32.82
CA LYS A 79 26.46 -15.76 -32.05
C LYS A 79 26.27 -15.73 -30.54
N ILE A 80 25.20 -15.07 -30.05
CA ILE A 80 24.92 -14.89 -28.63
C ILE A 80 23.60 -15.58 -28.27
N ASP A 81 23.69 -16.67 -27.51
CA ASP A 81 22.53 -17.39 -26.99
C ASP A 81 22.15 -16.89 -25.60
N TRP A 82 21.50 -15.73 -25.55
CA TRP A 82 21.01 -15.12 -24.32
C TRP A 82 20.00 -16.00 -23.57
N SER A 83 19.36 -16.98 -24.23
CA SER A 83 18.43 -17.89 -23.58
C SER A 83 19.08 -18.82 -22.54
N LYS A 84 20.43 -18.86 -22.51
CA LYS A 84 21.22 -19.50 -21.46
C LYS A 84 21.33 -18.66 -20.18
N LEU A 85 21.20 -17.34 -20.28
CA LEU A 85 21.38 -16.39 -19.18
C LEU A 85 20.06 -15.75 -18.73
N LEU A 86 19.13 -15.51 -19.67
CA LEU A 86 17.87 -14.85 -19.43
C LEU A 86 16.69 -15.85 -19.50
N GLU A 87 15.74 -15.68 -18.59
CA GLU A 87 14.44 -16.32 -18.66
C GLU A 87 13.55 -15.53 -19.63
N PRO A 88 13.05 -16.13 -20.72
CA PRO A 88 12.21 -15.41 -21.67
C PRO A 88 10.88 -14.99 -21.05
N ILE A 89 10.55 -13.71 -21.20
CA ILE A 89 9.32 -13.09 -20.74
C ILE A 89 8.28 -13.17 -21.88
N GLU A 90 7.12 -13.76 -21.62
CA GLU A 90 6.05 -13.81 -22.63
C GLU A 90 5.39 -12.43 -22.71
N VAL A 91 5.39 -11.83 -23.90
CA VAL A 91 4.89 -10.47 -24.15
C VAL A 91 4.10 -10.38 -25.45
N ASP A 92 3.23 -9.37 -25.52
CA ASP A 92 2.72 -8.92 -26.81
C ASP A 92 3.81 -8.12 -27.54
N ILE A 93 4.30 -8.64 -28.66
CA ILE A 93 5.44 -8.03 -29.35
C ILE A 93 5.10 -6.67 -29.95
N GLU A 94 3.83 -6.41 -30.28
CA GLU A 94 3.45 -5.14 -30.88
C GLU A 94 3.60 -3.99 -29.87
N TRP A 95 3.27 -4.20 -28.60
CA TRP A 95 3.50 -3.20 -27.56
C TRP A 95 5.00 -2.87 -27.39
N ILE A 96 5.86 -3.90 -27.29
CA ILE A 96 7.31 -3.69 -27.17
C ILE A 96 7.87 -2.91 -28.38
N LYS A 97 7.40 -3.23 -29.60
CA LYS A 97 7.82 -2.56 -30.84
C LYS A 97 7.39 -1.10 -30.93
N GLU A 98 6.30 -0.71 -30.25
CA GLU A 98 5.90 0.70 -30.12
C GLU A 98 6.93 1.53 -29.33
N LYS A 99 7.94 0.88 -28.72
CA LYS A 99 9.02 1.50 -27.94
C LYS A 99 8.45 2.40 -26.84
N PRO A 100 7.73 1.82 -25.86
CA PRO A 100 7.14 2.56 -24.75
C PRO A 100 8.20 3.41 -24.05
N LYS A 101 7.84 4.65 -23.76
CA LYS A 101 8.74 5.63 -23.14
C LYS A 101 8.91 5.45 -21.64
N GLN A 102 8.02 4.67 -21.01
CA GLN A 102 8.07 4.32 -19.59
C GLN A 102 7.69 2.85 -19.43
N VAL A 103 8.55 2.08 -18.77
CA VAL A 103 8.40 0.65 -18.52
C VAL A 103 8.87 0.34 -17.10
N TRP A 104 8.00 -0.29 -16.35
CA TRP A 104 8.24 -0.83 -15.01
C TRP A 104 8.40 -2.35 -15.13
N ILE A 105 9.01 -2.99 -14.14
CA ILE A 105 9.19 -4.44 -14.18
C ILE A 105 7.84 -5.19 -14.13
N ASP A 106 6.84 -4.62 -13.46
CA ASP A 106 5.48 -5.16 -13.41
C ASP A 106 4.76 -5.08 -14.76
N ASP A 107 5.22 -4.22 -15.68
CA ASP A 107 4.71 -4.18 -17.05
C ASP A 107 5.20 -5.38 -17.86
N LEU A 108 6.36 -5.92 -17.50
CA LEU A 108 6.98 -7.05 -18.17
C LEU A 108 6.56 -8.38 -17.55
N LEU A 109 6.40 -8.45 -16.23
CA LEU A 109 6.30 -9.71 -15.50
C LEU A 109 5.27 -9.69 -14.38
N ASP A 110 4.62 -10.84 -14.21
CA ASP A 110 3.70 -11.09 -13.09
C ASP A 110 4.45 -11.85 -11.99
N GLY A 111 4.68 -11.24 -10.83
CA GLY A 111 5.39 -11.86 -9.71
C GLY A 111 5.78 -10.91 -8.58
N ASP A 112 6.27 -11.48 -7.49
CA ASP A 112 6.73 -10.74 -6.29
C ASP A 112 8.24 -10.88 -6.06
N GLU A 113 8.94 -11.64 -6.91
CA GLU A 113 10.38 -11.80 -6.84
C GLU A 113 10.95 -11.97 -8.25
N PHE A 114 11.94 -11.15 -8.58
CA PHE A 114 12.63 -11.19 -9.87
C PHE A 114 14.14 -11.21 -9.63
N THR A 115 14.88 -11.95 -10.45
CA THR A 115 16.33 -12.12 -10.29
C THR A 115 17.07 -11.29 -11.32
N PHE A 116 18.22 -10.74 -10.95
CA PHE A 116 19.07 -10.01 -11.89
C PHE A 116 20.53 -10.37 -11.71
N SER A 117 21.28 -10.16 -12.79
CA SER A 117 22.74 -10.05 -12.73
C SER A 117 23.16 -8.71 -13.25
N GLY A 118 24.18 -8.10 -12.66
CA GLY A 118 24.74 -6.88 -13.20
C GLY A 118 26.23 -6.78 -13.00
N ARG A 119 26.89 -5.94 -13.80
CA ARG A 119 28.34 -5.77 -13.78
C ARG A 119 28.69 -4.32 -13.44
N VAL A 120 29.55 -4.14 -12.45
CA VAL A 120 30.04 -2.82 -11.99
C VAL A 120 31.54 -2.93 -11.76
N ASP A 121 32.34 -2.03 -12.34
CA ASP A 121 33.81 -2.03 -12.23
C ASP A 121 34.44 -3.40 -12.55
N ASN A 122 34.02 -4.02 -13.64
CA ASN A 122 34.42 -5.37 -14.08
C ASN A 122 34.08 -6.52 -13.12
N LYS A 123 33.30 -6.26 -12.05
CA LYS A 123 32.86 -7.27 -11.09
C LYS A 123 31.40 -7.62 -11.29
N ASP A 124 31.12 -8.92 -11.31
CA ASP A 124 29.76 -9.44 -11.46
C ASP A 124 29.04 -9.49 -10.11
N TYR A 125 27.78 -9.07 -10.13
CA TYR A 125 26.84 -9.11 -9.03
C TYR A 125 25.61 -9.89 -9.44
N SER A 126 24.98 -10.53 -8.47
CA SER A 126 23.66 -11.14 -8.64
C SER A 126 22.79 -10.72 -7.48
N GLY A 127 21.50 -10.64 -7.73
CA GLY A 127 20.55 -10.26 -6.72
C GLY A 127 19.13 -10.60 -7.10
N LYS A 128 18.25 -10.23 -6.20
CA LYS A 128 16.82 -10.30 -6.36
C LYS A 128 16.24 -8.93 -6.09
N ILE A 129 15.18 -8.60 -6.79
CA ILE A 129 14.23 -7.60 -6.31
C ILE A 129 13.01 -8.35 -5.80
N ARG A 130 12.54 -8.00 -4.61
CA ARG A 130 11.41 -8.65 -3.97
C ARG A 130 10.42 -7.62 -3.53
N ARG A 131 9.14 -7.85 -3.85
CA ARG A 131 8.04 -7.05 -3.35
C ARG A 131 7.99 -7.22 -1.83
N THR A 132 7.92 -6.10 -1.14
CA THR A 132 7.77 -6.06 0.30
C THR A 132 6.32 -5.71 0.60
N ASN A 133 5.75 -6.30 1.65
CA ASN A 133 4.46 -5.85 2.20
C ASN A 133 4.57 -4.47 2.89
N CYS A 134 5.63 -3.72 2.60
CA CYS A 134 5.97 -2.50 3.30
C CYS A 134 5.36 -1.34 2.52
N LEU A 135 4.38 -0.69 3.14
CA LEU A 135 3.75 0.58 2.77
C LEU A 135 4.77 1.73 2.70
N LYS A 136 5.81 1.62 1.87
CA LYS A 136 6.77 2.72 1.63
C LYS A 136 6.21 3.79 0.69
N GLN A 137 5.01 3.60 0.13
CA GLN A 137 4.41 4.53 -0.83
C GLN A 137 3.80 5.81 -0.23
N ASN A 138 3.88 6.05 1.08
CA ASN A 138 3.48 7.35 1.65
C ASN A 138 4.65 8.22 2.12
N ALA A 139 5.90 7.82 1.86
CA ALA A 139 7.05 8.66 2.23
C ALA A 139 7.33 9.80 1.23
N ASN A 140 6.94 9.65 -0.05
CA ASN A 140 7.37 10.56 -1.12
C ASN A 140 6.40 11.71 -1.44
N LEU A 141 5.20 11.75 -0.83
CA LEU A 141 4.35 12.95 -0.82
C LEU A 141 4.62 13.87 0.38
N ALA A 142 5.48 13.45 1.32
CA ALA A 142 5.93 14.28 2.45
C ALA A 142 7.23 15.05 2.16
N GLN A 143 7.86 14.87 0.99
CA GLN A 143 9.06 15.59 0.59
C GLN A 143 8.76 16.70 -0.43
N GLU A 144 8.21 17.81 0.08
CA GLU A 144 8.67 19.17 -0.19
C GLU A 144 7.83 20.18 0.62
N ILE A 145 7.87 20.06 1.96
CA ILE A 145 7.74 21.25 2.79
C ILE A 145 8.97 21.29 3.69
N ASN A 146 9.84 22.24 3.40
CA ASN A 146 11.05 22.53 4.14
C ASN A 146 10.66 23.05 5.55
N LEU A 147 10.36 22.12 6.46
CA LEU A 147 9.79 22.37 7.81
C LEU A 147 10.84 22.81 8.84
N ASP A 148 12.10 22.99 8.46
CA ASP A 148 13.18 23.33 9.41
C ASP A 148 13.24 24.83 9.77
N SER A 149 12.38 25.68 9.19
CA SER A 149 12.40 27.13 9.45
C SER A 149 11.27 27.68 10.32
N LYS A 150 10.30 26.85 10.75
CA LYS A 150 9.16 27.29 11.57
C LYS A 150 8.67 26.21 12.54
N ILE A 151 9.47 25.92 13.56
CA ILE A 151 9.04 25.08 14.68
C ILE A 151 7.88 25.79 15.40
N GLY A 152 6.68 25.21 15.30
CA GLY A 152 5.52 25.60 16.08
C GLY A 152 5.71 25.36 17.58
N SER A 153 4.74 25.84 18.37
CA SER A 153 4.76 25.79 19.83
C SER A 153 4.94 24.35 20.36
N ARG A 154 5.95 24.12 21.22
CA ARG A 154 6.06 22.88 22.04
C ARG A 154 4.94 22.74 23.09
N ARG A 155 3.98 23.67 23.14
CA ARG A 155 2.86 23.57 24.08
C ARG A 155 1.90 22.50 23.61
N GLU A 156 1.50 21.67 24.56
CA GLU A 156 0.45 20.68 24.37
C GLU A 156 -0.90 21.39 24.24
N HIS A 157 -1.69 20.94 23.27
CA HIS A 157 -3.01 21.45 22.94
C HIS A 157 -4.05 20.36 23.20
N VAL A 158 -5.17 20.73 23.82
CA VAL A 158 -6.36 19.88 23.86
C VAL A 158 -6.96 19.84 22.46
N ILE A 159 -7.05 18.63 21.90
CA ILE A 159 -7.62 18.36 20.57
C ILE A 159 -9.11 18.08 20.72
N ALA A 160 -9.47 17.18 21.64
CA ALA A 160 -10.84 16.78 21.90
C ALA A 160 -11.04 16.36 23.37
N THR A 161 -12.28 16.42 23.85
CA THR A 161 -12.64 15.98 25.20
C THR A 161 -13.99 15.29 25.17
N GLU A 162 -14.03 14.08 25.70
CA GLU A 162 -15.23 13.27 25.84
C GLU A 162 -15.49 12.93 27.31
N ARG A 163 -16.73 12.54 27.62
CA ARG A 163 -17.12 12.05 28.95
C ARG A 163 -17.95 10.78 28.85
N GLY A 164 -17.49 9.71 29.47
CA GLY A 164 -18.18 8.42 29.46
C GLY A 164 -17.64 7.49 30.53
N ASN A 165 -18.41 6.45 30.84
CA ASN A 165 -17.92 5.35 31.68
C ASN A 165 -17.01 4.48 30.81
N VAL A 166 -15.69 4.56 31.00
CA VAL A 166 -14.67 3.78 30.29
C VAL A 166 -13.93 2.84 31.23
N THR A 167 -13.83 3.14 32.53
CA THR A 167 -13.15 2.27 33.53
C THR A 167 -14.10 1.33 34.27
N GLY A 168 -15.42 1.46 34.07
CA GLY A 168 -16.44 0.62 34.71
C GLY A 168 -16.88 1.12 36.09
N GLY A 169 -16.49 2.33 36.49
CA GLY A 169 -16.87 2.97 37.74
C GLY A 169 -18.32 3.49 37.77
N ALA A 170 -18.73 4.05 38.92
CA ALA A 170 -20.08 4.62 39.06
C ALA A 170 -20.20 6.02 38.46
N LYS A 171 -19.08 6.73 38.37
CA LYS A 171 -18.97 8.04 37.71
C LYS A 171 -18.49 7.89 36.28
N ARG A 172 -18.57 8.99 35.53
CA ARG A 172 -18.07 9.06 34.15
C ARG A 172 -16.71 9.73 34.16
N GLU A 173 -15.76 9.11 33.50
CA GLU A 173 -14.40 9.62 33.33
C GLU A 173 -14.39 10.75 32.31
N LYS A 174 -13.41 11.64 32.44
CA LYS A 174 -13.09 12.64 31.42
C LYS A 174 -11.93 12.10 30.58
N VAL A 175 -12.16 11.94 29.29
CA VAL A 175 -11.16 11.44 28.33
C VAL A 175 -10.73 12.61 27.46
N VAL A 176 -9.43 12.91 27.44
CA VAL A 176 -8.87 14.07 26.75
C VAL A 176 -7.82 13.61 25.75
N LEU A 177 -8.02 13.95 24.49
CA LEU A 177 -6.99 13.78 23.46
C LEU A 177 -6.18 15.08 23.41
N VAL A 178 -4.87 14.94 23.56
CA VAL A 178 -3.92 16.06 23.52
C VAL A 178 -2.83 15.81 22.50
N GLY A 179 -2.20 16.87 22.01
CA GLY A 179 -1.04 16.79 21.13
C GLY A 179 -0.35 18.12 20.91
N THR A 180 0.80 18.10 20.28
CA THR A 180 1.58 19.29 19.93
C THR A 180 1.31 19.72 18.49
N LYS A 181 1.37 21.03 18.21
CA LYS A 181 1.32 21.57 16.85
C LYS A 181 2.74 21.82 16.34
N PRO A 182 3.32 20.91 15.55
CA PRO A 182 4.71 21.06 15.10
C PRO A 182 4.89 22.23 14.13
N VAL A 183 3.82 22.64 13.43
CA VAL A 183 3.78 23.81 12.55
C VAL A 183 2.57 24.65 12.95
N ALA A 184 2.79 25.92 13.33
CA ALA A 184 1.74 26.76 13.88
C ALA A 184 0.70 27.17 12.83
N GLU A 185 1.10 27.28 11.56
CA GLU A 185 0.28 27.73 10.44
C GLU A 185 -0.53 26.61 9.77
N ILE A 186 -0.28 25.34 10.09
CA ILE A 186 -1.05 24.22 9.55
C ILE A 186 -2.19 23.91 10.51
N ASP A 187 -3.40 24.17 10.05
CA ASP A 187 -4.60 23.88 10.82
C ASP A 187 -4.80 22.36 10.97
N ASN A 188 -5.29 21.99 12.16
CA ASN A 188 -5.63 20.62 12.55
C ASN A 188 -4.53 19.56 12.39
N PHE A 189 -3.26 19.94 12.23
CA PHE A 189 -2.14 18.99 12.19
C PHE A 189 -1.49 18.86 13.57
N TYR A 190 -1.41 17.62 14.06
CA TYR A 190 -0.90 17.32 15.41
C TYR A 190 0.15 16.21 15.38
N ALA A 191 1.06 16.24 16.35
CA ALA A 191 2.08 15.23 16.61
C ALA A 191 2.27 15.02 18.12
N ASN A 192 2.98 13.96 18.52
CA ASN A 192 3.19 13.59 19.93
C ASN A 192 1.87 13.51 20.70
N MET A 193 0.90 12.79 20.12
CA MET A 193 -0.44 12.72 20.68
C MET A 193 -0.53 11.71 21.81
N SER A 194 -1.35 12.02 22.81
CA SER A 194 -1.69 11.08 23.88
C SER A 194 -3.14 11.25 24.33
N VAL A 195 -3.72 10.18 24.88
CA VAL A 195 -5.03 10.21 25.52
C VAL A 195 -4.86 10.16 27.03
N TRP A 196 -5.54 11.06 27.73
CA TRP A 196 -5.57 11.12 29.18
C TRP A 196 -6.95 10.71 29.67
N VAL A 197 -7.00 9.74 30.57
CA VAL A 197 -8.23 9.31 31.25
C VAL A 197 -8.15 9.79 32.69
N GLU A 198 -8.98 10.77 33.00
CA GLU A 198 -9.15 11.33 34.34
C GLU A 198 -10.35 10.65 35.01
N ASP A 199 -10.06 9.75 35.95
CA ASP A 199 -11.08 9.04 36.72
C ASP A 199 -11.35 9.79 38.04
N PRO A 200 -12.60 10.20 38.32
CA PRO A 200 -12.94 10.95 39.52
C PRO A 200 -13.05 10.08 40.79
N GLU A 201 -12.98 8.76 40.66
CA GLU A 201 -13.00 7.78 41.75
C GLU A 201 -11.61 7.19 41.99
N ALA A 202 -10.79 7.08 40.95
CA ALA A 202 -9.38 6.73 41.07
C ALA A 202 -8.50 7.95 41.43
N GLY A 203 -7.43 7.72 42.20
CA GLY A 203 -6.48 8.79 42.56
C GLY A 203 -5.44 9.10 41.49
N GLU A 204 -5.32 8.28 40.44
CA GLU A 204 -4.29 8.37 39.40
C GLU A 204 -4.93 8.44 38.00
N ASN A 205 -4.40 9.33 37.16
CA ASN A 205 -4.80 9.45 35.76
C ASN A 205 -4.03 8.43 34.90
N VAL A 206 -4.69 7.89 33.87
CA VAL A 206 -4.04 7.01 32.89
C VAL A 206 -3.66 7.81 31.66
N GLN A 207 -2.41 7.67 31.20
CA GLN A 207 -1.94 8.24 29.94
C GLN A 207 -1.66 7.14 28.92
N ILE A 208 -2.20 7.30 27.71
CA ILE A 208 -2.03 6.39 26.58
C ILE A 208 -1.26 7.15 25.49
N LEU A 209 -0.08 6.67 25.13
CA LEU A 209 0.73 7.28 24.06
C LEU A 209 0.29 6.73 22.70
N LEU A 210 0.18 7.61 21.69
CA LEU A 210 -0.11 7.23 20.31
C LEU A 210 1.19 7.21 19.51
N ASP A 211 1.96 6.13 19.70
CA ASP A 211 3.34 5.92 19.20
C ASP A 211 3.62 6.57 17.84
N ASP A 212 4.46 7.62 17.85
CA ASP A 212 4.97 8.39 16.70
C ASP A 212 3.95 8.80 15.61
N LYS A 213 2.63 8.74 15.89
CA LYS A 213 1.62 9.16 14.94
C LYS A 213 1.50 10.68 14.90
N LYS A 214 1.45 11.20 13.69
CA LYS A 214 1.17 12.60 13.36
C LYS A 214 0.22 12.64 12.19
N GLY A 215 -0.62 13.66 12.11
CA GLY A 215 -1.59 13.78 11.03
C GLY A 215 -2.61 14.86 11.28
N TRP A 216 -3.61 14.90 10.40
CA TRP A 216 -4.67 15.88 10.37
C TRP A 216 -5.91 15.39 11.11
N ASN A 217 -6.74 16.35 11.53
CA ASN A 217 -8.13 16.13 11.95
C ASN A 217 -8.29 14.98 12.96
N ALA A 218 -7.41 14.94 13.96
CA ALA A 218 -7.44 13.93 15.01
C ALA A 218 -8.76 14.01 15.79
N LYS A 219 -9.44 12.86 15.96
CA LYS A 219 -10.76 12.73 16.58
C LYS A 219 -10.69 11.77 17.76
N LEU A 220 -11.51 12.03 18.77
CA LEU A 220 -11.73 11.18 19.94
C LEU A 220 -13.22 10.84 20.00
N ASN A 221 -13.55 9.56 20.16
CA ASN A 221 -14.92 9.09 20.35
C ASN A 221 -14.96 8.00 21.42
N LEU A 222 -16.15 7.79 22.01
CA LEU A 222 -16.41 6.71 22.97
C LEU A 222 -17.54 5.82 22.44
N VAL A 223 -17.31 4.51 22.34
CA VAL A 223 -18.25 3.55 21.71
C VAL A 223 -18.44 2.27 22.51
N ASP A 224 -19.60 1.65 22.42
CA ASP A 224 -19.92 0.39 23.11
C ASP A 224 -19.60 -0.80 22.18
N PHE A 225 -18.30 -1.11 21.99
CA PHE A 225 -17.84 -2.09 21.00
C PHE A 225 -17.43 -3.43 21.63
N SER A 226 -16.58 -3.40 22.65
CA SER A 226 -16.05 -4.58 23.34
C SER A 226 -17.01 -5.14 24.39
N ASN A 227 -17.98 -4.34 24.80
CA ASN A 227 -19.05 -4.65 25.75
C ASN A 227 -20.11 -3.52 25.72
N THR A 228 -21.22 -3.72 26.44
CA THR A 228 -22.33 -2.75 26.53
C THR A 228 -22.38 -1.95 27.84
N THR A 229 -21.50 -2.26 28.81
CA THR A 229 -21.53 -1.67 30.16
C THR A 229 -20.66 -0.42 30.29
N TYR A 230 -19.55 -0.37 29.56
CA TYR A 230 -18.62 0.76 29.48
C TYR A 230 -18.11 0.91 28.06
N LYS A 231 -17.65 2.13 27.75
CA LYS A 231 -17.25 2.56 26.42
C LYS A 231 -15.77 2.29 26.19
N ASP A 232 -15.45 1.91 24.97
CA ASP A 232 -14.09 1.88 24.44
C ASP A 232 -13.70 3.27 23.91
N ILE A 233 -12.41 3.57 24.04
CA ILE A 233 -11.82 4.82 23.58
C ILE A 233 -11.35 4.62 22.14
N VAL A 234 -11.88 5.42 21.22
CA VAL A 234 -11.51 5.39 19.80
C VAL A 234 -10.79 6.69 19.46
N VAL A 235 -9.59 6.57 18.89
CA VAL A 235 -8.88 7.68 18.29
C VAL A 235 -8.67 7.42 16.81
N SER A 236 -8.92 8.42 15.98
CA SER A 236 -8.60 8.37 14.54
C SER A 236 -7.88 9.65 14.11
N VAL A 237 -6.91 9.52 13.22
CA VAL A 237 -6.07 10.60 12.69
C VAL A 237 -5.98 10.40 11.18
N GLU A 238 -6.21 11.46 10.40
CA GLU A 238 -6.04 11.42 8.95
C GLU A 238 -4.53 11.53 8.63
N ASN A 239 -3.97 10.57 7.89
CA ASN A 239 -2.52 10.50 7.65
C ASN A 239 -2.05 11.50 6.59
N ASP A 240 -2.97 12.01 5.79
CA ASP A 240 -2.74 12.93 4.68
C ASP A 240 -3.90 13.93 4.59
N ALA A 241 -3.66 15.06 3.93
CA ALA A 241 -4.65 16.14 3.83
C ALA A 241 -5.84 15.80 2.91
N ALA A 242 -5.72 14.75 2.08
CA ALA A 242 -6.80 14.23 1.26
C ALA A 242 -7.68 13.21 2.01
N SER A 243 -7.28 12.85 3.24
CA SER A 243 -7.91 11.83 4.07
C SER A 243 -7.99 10.48 3.37
N ASP A 244 -6.98 10.14 2.55
CA ASP A 244 -6.93 8.90 1.80
C ASP A 244 -6.68 7.70 2.70
N THR A 245 -5.85 7.88 3.72
CA THR A 245 -5.64 6.87 4.76
C THR A 245 -5.76 7.47 6.16
N ILE A 246 -6.13 6.64 7.13
CA ILE A 246 -6.22 7.02 8.53
C ILE A 246 -5.34 6.12 9.40
N SER A 247 -4.88 6.66 10.52
CA SER A 247 -4.42 5.88 11.67
C SER A 247 -5.54 5.87 12.71
N ALA A 248 -5.99 4.69 13.10
CA ALA A 248 -7.01 4.46 14.10
C ALA A 248 -6.53 3.49 15.19
N PHE A 249 -6.98 3.77 16.41
CA PHE A 249 -6.68 3.02 17.63
C PHE A 249 -7.96 2.82 18.44
N ILE A 250 -8.13 1.62 19.00
CA ILE A 250 -9.23 1.34 19.92
C ILE A 250 -8.64 0.76 21.20
N TYR A 251 -8.93 1.42 22.32
CA TYR A 251 -8.51 1.01 23.65
C TYR A 251 -9.72 0.64 24.51
N SER A 252 -9.57 -0.42 25.29
CA SER A 252 -10.60 -0.92 26.17
C SER A 252 -10.04 -1.18 27.57
N PHE A 253 -10.82 -0.88 28.60
CA PHE A 253 -10.56 -1.36 29.96
C PHE A 253 -11.29 -2.68 30.23
N ASN A 254 -11.78 -3.37 29.19
CA ASN A 254 -12.48 -4.63 29.37
C ASN A 254 -11.60 -5.69 30.08
N GLY A 255 -12.18 -6.29 31.11
CA GLY A 255 -11.48 -7.17 32.04
C GLY A 255 -10.68 -6.44 33.12
N GLY A 256 -10.90 -5.14 33.33
CA GLY A 256 -10.37 -4.36 34.46
C GLY A 256 -8.97 -3.77 34.26
N TYR A 257 -8.40 -3.88 33.06
CA TYR A 257 -7.10 -3.29 32.73
C TYR A 257 -7.07 -2.78 31.29
N LEU A 258 -6.30 -1.72 31.05
CA LEU A 258 -6.15 -1.11 29.73
C LEU A 258 -5.54 -2.08 28.72
N ARG A 259 -6.17 -2.21 27.56
CA ARG A 259 -5.66 -2.95 26.39
C ARG A 259 -5.91 -2.18 25.11
N GLN A 260 -4.96 -2.21 24.20
CA GLN A 260 -5.20 -1.88 22.79
C GLN A 260 -5.85 -3.09 22.12
N ILE A 261 -7.08 -2.93 21.63
CA ILE A 261 -7.82 -4.00 20.96
C ILE A 261 -7.82 -3.84 19.44
N PHE A 262 -7.46 -2.67 18.92
CA PHE A 262 -7.26 -2.41 17.49
C PHE A 262 -6.16 -1.35 17.31
N ASP A 263 -5.32 -1.56 16.29
CA ASP A 263 -4.49 -0.52 15.71
C ASP A 263 -4.32 -0.75 14.21
N THR A 264 -4.04 0.35 13.50
CA THR A 264 -3.93 0.37 12.05
C THR A 264 -2.71 -0.37 11.51
N ASP A 265 -1.61 -0.38 12.25
CA ASP A 265 -0.37 -0.99 11.76
C ASP A 265 -0.52 -2.51 11.72
N SER A 266 -1.07 -3.10 12.79
CA SER A 266 -1.46 -4.51 12.85
C SER A 266 -2.51 -4.86 11.79
N PHE A 267 -3.55 -4.03 11.64
CA PHE A 267 -4.58 -4.24 10.62
C PHE A 267 -4.00 -4.25 9.21
N ASN A 268 -3.18 -3.27 8.84
CA ASN A 268 -2.60 -3.19 7.49
C ASN A 268 -1.61 -4.34 7.20
N GLN A 269 -1.00 -4.92 8.24
CA GLN A 269 -0.13 -6.10 8.08
C GLN A 269 -0.93 -7.39 7.84
N GLU A 270 -2.10 -7.51 8.47
CA GLU A 270 -2.95 -8.70 8.39
C GLU A 270 -3.86 -8.69 7.15
N PHE A 271 -4.46 -7.53 6.84
CA PHE A 271 -5.44 -7.35 5.76
C PHE A 271 -4.77 -6.78 4.52
N THR A 272 -4.19 -7.70 3.74
CA THR A 272 -3.48 -7.41 2.49
C THR A 272 -4.16 -8.10 1.32
N GLY A 273 -3.63 -7.94 0.11
CA GLY A 273 -4.12 -8.66 -1.07
C GLY A 273 -3.45 -8.19 -2.35
N THR A 274 -3.99 -8.65 -3.47
CA THR A 274 -3.51 -8.35 -4.82
C THR A 274 -4.64 -7.86 -5.69
N VAL A 275 -4.32 -6.99 -6.65
CA VAL A 275 -5.25 -6.46 -7.65
C VAL A 275 -4.61 -6.69 -9.01
N VAL A 276 -5.18 -7.55 -9.83
CA VAL A 276 -4.58 -7.99 -11.09
C VAL A 276 -5.57 -7.79 -12.23
N TYR A 277 -5.19 -7.00 -13.22
CA TYR A 277 -5.99 -6.86 -14.43
C TYR A 277 -5.91 -8.16 -15.25
N LYS A 278 -7.02 -8.54 -15.87
CA LYS A 278 -7.16 -9.68 -16.78
C LYS A 278 -7.84 -9.23 -18.08
N ASP A 279 -7.72 -10.06 -19.11
CA ASP A 279 -8.41 -9.87 -20.39
C ASP A 279 -9.92 -9.67 -20.20
N ASN A 280 -10.56 -9.10 -21.21
CA ASN A 280 -11.99 -8.81 -21.27
C ASN A 280 -12.44 -7.80 -20.20
N TYR A 281 -11.63 -6.76 -19.96
CA TYR A 281 -11.95 -5.66 -19.04
C TYR A 281 -12.20 -6.12 -17.60
N GLN A 282 -11.45 -7.12 -17.15
CA GLN A 282 -11.61 -7.70 -15.83
C GLN A 282 -10.48 -7.28 -14.88
N VAL A 283 -10.80 -7.16 -13.60
CA VAL A 283 -9.82 -7.02 -12.52
C VAL A 283 -10.14 -8.05 -11.44
N VAL A 284 -9.16 -8.88 -11.09
CA VAL A 284 -9.24 -9.87 -10.02
C VAL A 284 -8.63 -9.27 -8.77
N VAL A 285 -9.38 -9.26 -7.67
CA VAL A 285 -8.93 -8.83 -6.35
C VAL A 285 -8.91 -10.04 -5.44
N THR A 286 -7.73 -10.42 -4.94
CA THR A 286 -7.58 -11.54 -4.00
C THR A 286 -7.09 -11.00 -2.66
N THR A 287 -7.78 -11.30 -1.57
CA THR A 287 -7.44 -10.79 -0.23
C THR A 287 -6.76 -11.85 0.63
N SER A 288 -6.06 -11.42 1.68
CA SER A 288 -5.38 -12.30 2.63
C SER A 288 -6.33 -13.22 3.40
N THR A 289 -7.63 -12.90 3.44
CA THR A 289 -8.68 -13.77 4.00
C THR A 289 -9.04 -14.94 3.08
N GLY A 290 -8.47 -14.99 1.88
CA GLY A 290 -8.75 -15.99 0.85
C GLY A 290 -9.96 -15.66 -0.03
N ALA A 291 -10.55 -14.47 0.13
CA ALA A 291 -11.63 -14.03 -0.74
C ALA A 291 -11.08 -13.60 -2.11
N GLU A 292 -11.83 -13.89 -3.17
CA GLU A 292 -11.54 -13.48 -4.54
C GLU A 292 -12.75 -12.77 -5.14
N TYR A 293 -12.52 -11.61 -5.73
CA TYR A 293 -13.56 -10.78 -6.35
C TYR A 293 -13.17 -10.49 -7.80
N LEU A 294 -14.16 -10.54 -8.69
CA LEU A 294 -14.00 -10.20 -10.09
C LEU A 294 -14.77 -8.90 -10.38
N LEU A 295 -14.04 -7.87 -10.78
CA LEU A 295 -14.58 -6.56 -11.16
C LEU A 295 -14.60 -6.42 -12.68
N ASP A 296 -15.68 -5.86 -13.19
CA ASP A 296 -15.79 -5.43 -14.59
C ASP A 296 -15.50 -3.94 -14.68
N VAL A 297 -14.41 -3.59 -15.35
CA VAL A 297 -13.96 -2.21 -15.56
C VAL A 297 -14.35 -1.66 -16.93
N SER A 298 -15.17 -2.37 -17.72
CA SER A 298 -15.59 -1.97 -19.07
C SER A 298 -16.36 -0.64 -19.14
N ASN A 299 -16.87 -0.18 -18.00
CA ASN A 299 -17.56 1.11 -17.88
C ASN A 299 -16.61 2.31 -17.67
N ASN A 300 -15.29 2.08 -17.58
CA ASN A 300 -14.31 3.16 -17.49
C ASN A 300 -14.24 3.98 -18.79
N LEU A 301 -13.63 5.17 -18.70
CA LEU A 301 -13.46 6.06 -19.84
C LEU A 301 -12.71 5.34 -20.98
N PRO A 302 -13.15 5.48 -22.25
CA PRO A 302 -12.52 4.82 -23.38
C PRO A 302 -11.01 5.07 -23.49
N ASP A 303 -10.56 6.29 -23.18
CA ASP A 303 -9.13 6.63 -23.22
C ASP A 303 -8.32 5.84 -22.18
N VAL A 304 -8.84 5.68 -20.97
CA VAL A 304 -8.23 4.86 -19.91
C VAL A 304 -8.22 3.40 -20.33
N LEU A 305 -9.33 2.88 -20.86
CA LEU A 305 -9.41 1.50 -21.33
C LEU A 305 -8.45 1.23 -22.49
N ASN A 306 -8.28 2.16 -23.42
CA ASN A 306 -7.39 2.01 -24.57
C ASN A 306 -5.90 1.99 -24.17
N MET A 307 -5.54 2.53 -23.01
CA MET A 307 -4.18 2.43 -22.44
C MET A 307 -3.90 1.04 -21.86
N ILE A 308 -4.93 0.34 -21.38
CA ILE A 308 -4.81 -0.95 -20.68
C ILE A 308 -5.07 -2.13 -21.64
N TYR A 309 -6.04 -1.96 -22.53
CA TYR A 309 -6.57 -3.00 -23.40
C TYR A 309 -6.42 -2.63 -24.88
N TYR A 310 -6.32 -3.65 -25.71
CA TYR A 310 -6.61 -3.54 -27.13
C TYR A 310 -8.12 -3.45 -27.36
N ALA A 311 -8.52 -3.00 -28.55
CA ALA A 311 -9.95 -2.89 -28.93
C ALA A 311 -10.71 -4.22 -28.89
N ASN A 312 -10.00 -5.36 -28.88
CA ASN A 312 -10.58 -6.69 -28.74
C ASN A 312 -10.70 -7.16 -27.27
N GLY A 313 -10.42 -6.30 -26.29
CA GLY A 313 -10.49 -6.60 -24.86
C GLY A 313 -9.29 -7.36 -24.30
N LYS A 314 -8.29 -7.73 -25.12
CA LYS A 314 -7.05 -8.33 -24.62
C LYS A 314 -6.18 -7.28 -23.93
N LEU A 315 -5.56 -7.64 -22.80
CA LEU A 315 -4.57 -6.79 -22.16
C LEU A 315 -3.40 -6.51 -23.11
N ARG A 316 -2.94 -5.27 -23.09
CA ARG A 316 -1.72 -4.87 -23.79
C ARG A 316 -0.48 -5.47 -23.13
N MET A 317 -0.49 -5.55 -21.80
CA MET A 317 0.51 -6.26 -20.99
C MET A 317 -0.01 -6.51 -19.57
N SER A 318 0.78 -7.19 -18.75
CA SER A 318 0.49 -7.41 -17.33
C SER A 318 0.37 -6.09 -16.59
N ARG A 319 -0.65 -6.00 -15.72
CA ARG A 319 -1.02 -4.78 -15.00
C ARG A 319 -1.55 -5.16 -13.63
N ARG A 320 -1.12 -4.41 -12.61
CA ARG A 320 -1.53 -4.60 -11.22
C ARG A 320 -1.95 -3.27 -10.62
N GLY A 321 -3.00 -3.33 -9.81
CA GLY A 321 -3.39 -2.24 -8.92
C GLY A 321 -2.85 -2.47 -7.51
N ASN A 322 -3.44 -1.79 -6.52
CA ASN A 322 -3.04 -1.91 -5.12
C ASN A 322 -4.25 -1.91 -4.19
N ILE A 323 -4.13 -2.51 -3.01
CA ILE A 323 -5.07 -2.30 -1.89
C ILE A 323 -4.44 -1.26 -0.96
N SER A 324 -5.15 -0.16 -0.72
CA SER A 324 -4.66 0.89 0.16
C SER A 324 -4.49 0.41 1.61
N GLY A 325 -3.79 1.19 2.43
CA GLY A 325 -3.96 1.11 3.88
C GLY A 325 -5.39 1.44 4.31
N LEU A 326 -5.66 1.29 5.61
CA LEU A 326 -6.95 1.64 6.22
C LEU A 326 -7.41 3.04 5.79
N HIS A 327 -8.54 3.08 5.09
CA HIS A 327 -9.14 4.31 4.59
C HIS A 327 -10.16 4.87 5.60
N GLU A 328 -10.97 4.00 6.21
CA GLU A 328 -12.04 4.44 7.10
C GLU A 328 -12.34 3.39 8.17
N ILE A 329 -12.78 3.84 9.35
CA ILE A 329 -13.49 3.02 10.33
C ILE A 329 -14.89 3.57 10.60
N LYS A 330 -15.87 2.69 10.74
CA LYS A 330 -17.24 3.01 11.15
C LYS A 330 -17.73 2.02 12.19
N PHE A 331 -18.49 2.50 13.17
CA PHE A 331 -19.23 1.64 14.08
C PHE A 331 -20.69 1.60 13.65
N ILE A 332 -21.20 0.40 13.37
CA ILE A 332 -22.60 0.16 12.99
C ILE A 332 -23.27 -0.67 14.05
N SER A 333 -24.56 -0.47 14.30
CA SER A 333 -25.31 -1.32 15.23
C SER A 333 -25.24 -2.78 14.79
N SER A 334 -24.87 -3.67 15.70
CA SER A 334 -24.78 -5.10 15.41
C SER A 334 -26.18 -5.67 15.14
N GLU A 335 -26.32 -6.46 14.07
CA GLU A 335 -27.57 -7.18 13.76
C GLU A 335 -27.72 -8.48 14.57
N VAL A 336 -26.61 -8.98 15.15
CA VAL A 336 -26.54 -10.32 15.78
C VAL A 336 -26.57 -10.24 17.32
N GLY A 337 -26.47 -9.04 17.90
CA GLY A 337 -26.49 -8.84 19.35
C GLY A 337 -26.59 -7.37 19.76
N GLU A 338 -26.50 -7.10 21.06
CA GLU A 338 -26.41 -5.73 21.57
C GLU A 338 -25.00 -5.16 21.35
N GLY A 339 -24.91 -3.87 21.00
CA GLY A 339 -23.64 -3.18 20.76
C GLY A 339 -23.35 -2.85 19.30
N TYR A 340 -22.09 -2.53 19.01
CA TYR A 340 -21.65 -2.13 17.66
C TYR A 340 -20.71 -3.17 17.02
N SER A 341 -20.75 -3.27 15.70
CA SER A 341 -19.71 -3.89 14.88
C SER A 341 -18.78 -2.80 14.34
N LEU A 342 -17.50 -3.14 14.17
CA LEU A 342 -16.51 -2.27 13.54
C LEU A 342 -16.41 -2.63 12.06
N VAL A 343 -16.70 -1.67 11.19
CA VAL A 343 -16.46 -1.77 9.75
C VAL A 343 -15.18 -1.02 9.43
N THR A 344 -14.20 -1.71 8.87
CA THR A 344 -12.98 -1.09 8.32
C THR A 344 -13.06 -1.11 6.81
N THR A 345 -12.65 -0.02 6.15
CA THR A 345 -12.63 0.07 4.69
C THR A 345 -11.20 0.26 4.19
N GLN A 346 -10.81 -0.49 3.15
CA GLN A 346 -9.63 -0.25 2.31
C GLN A 346 -10.09 0.04 0.88
N ARG A 347 -9.34 0.84 0.13
CA ARG A 347 -9.61 1.11 -1.29
C ARG A 347 -8.91 0.08 -2.16
N VAL A 348 -9.58 -0.33 -3.23
CA VAL A 348 -8.99 -1.07 -4.35
C VAL A 348 -8.60 -0.03 -5.39
N LEU A 349 -7.31 0.22 -5.52
CA LEU A 349 -6.72 1.21 -6.42
C LEU A 349 -6.32 0.55 -7.74
N GLY A 350 -6.52 1.27 -8.83
CA GLY A 350 -6.08 0.91 -10.17
C GLY A 350 -4.61 1.24 -10.40
N LEU A 351 -4.29 1.62 -11.64
CA LEU A 351 -2.92 1.96 -12.03
C LEU A 351 -2.47 3.33 -11.52
N ASP A 352 -3.43 4.23 -11.27
CA ASP A 352 -3.22 5.53 -10.63
C ASP A 352 -3.83 5.49 -9.23
N PRO A 353 -3.17 6.00 -8.17
CA PRO A 353 -3.75 6.06 -6.83
C PRO A 353 -5.09 6.81 -6.73
N LEU A 354 -5.40 7.69 -7.69
CA LEU A 354 -6.69 8.38 -7.80
C LEU A 354 -7.78 7.54 -8.50
N ASP A 355 -7.40 6.46 -9.18
CA ASP A 355 -8.33 5.51 -9.81
C ASP A 355 -8.83 4.48 -8.79
N VAL A 356 -9.93 4.78 -8.10
CA VAL A 356 -10.54 3.86 -7.13
C VAL A 356 -11.52 2.92 -7.83
N LEU A 357 -11.11 1.66 -8.01
CA LEU A 357 -11.90 0.61 -8.64
C LEU A 357 -13.01 0.07 -7.72
N GLY A 358 -12.83 0.20 -6.41
CA GLY A 358 -13.77 -0.29 -5.41
C GLY A 358 -13.22 -0.18 -4.00
N TYR A 359 -13.92 -0.81 -3.06
CA TYR A 359 -13.61 -0.79 -1.64
C TYR A 359 -13.83 -2.16 -1.03
N ILE A 360 -12.89 -2.59 -0.19
CA ILE A 360 -13.02 -3.79 0.62
C ILE A 360 -13.45 -3.35 2.02
N ALA A 361 -14.58 -3.85 2.48
CA ALA A 361 -15.04 -3.69 3.86
C ALA A 361 -14.89 -5.00 4.63
N ASN A 362 -14.21 -4.94 5.77
CA ASN A 362 -14.24 -6.01 6.77
C ASN A 362 -15.17 -5.61 7.91
N VAL A 363 -16.03 -6.52 8.34
CA VAL A 363 -16.90 -6.35 9.51
C VAL A 363 -16.32 -7.18 10.64
N PHE A 364 -15.96 -6.51 11.73
CA PHE A 364 -15.46 -7.11 12.96
C PHE A 364 -16.51 -7.08 14.04
N VAL A 365 -16.56 -8.17 14.80
CA VAL A 365 -17.29 -8.25 16.07
C VAL A 365 -16.31 -8.53 17.19
N TYR A 366 -16.60 -8.02 18.39
CA TYR A 366 -15.83 -8.37 19.56
C TYR A 366 -16.32 -9.69 20.16
N SER A 367 -15.39 -10.61 20.43
CA SER A 367 -15.70 -11.87 21.10
C SER A 367 -15.26 -11.78 22.56
N GLU A 368 -16.23 -11.70 23.47
CA GLU A 368 -15.96 -11.72 24.91
C GLU A 368 -15.26 -13.01 25.35
N ARG A 369 -15.55 -14.14 24.69
CA ARG A 369 -14.95 -15.45 25.00
C ARG A 369 -13.45 -15.47 24.77
N SER A 370 -13.00 -14.91 23.65
CA SER A 370 -11.57 -14.86 23.29
C SER A 370 -10.91 -13.55 23.71
N ASN A 371 -11.70 -12.54 24.09
CA ASN A 371 -11.27 -11.18 24.36
C ASN A 371 -10.50 -10.56 23.18
N THR A 372 -10.98 -10.83 21.96
CA THR A 372 -10.38 -10.38 20.69
C THR A 372 -11.45 -9.99 19.69
N MET A 373 -11.08 -9.20 18.68
CA MET A 373 -11.93 -9.00 17.50
C MET A 373 -11.88 -10.24 16.61
N ILE A 374 -12.99 -10.52 15.95
CA ILE A 374 -13.12 -11.59 14.96
C ILE A 374 -13.73 -11.00 13.70
N VAL A 375 -13.16 -11.34 12.54
CA VAL A 375 -13.75 -11.02 11.24
C VAL A 375 -15.03 -11.82 11.08
N GLN A 376 -16.17 -11.13 11.03
CA GLN A 376 -17.47 -11.73 10.79
C GLN A 376 -17.73 -11.92 9.30
N SER A 377 -17.38 -10.91 8.49
CA SER A 377 -17.54 -10.95 7.03
C SER A 377 -16.59 -9.99 6.35
N GLN A 378 -16.33 -10.23 5.06
CA GLN A 378 -15.65 -9.32 4.17
C GLN A 378 -16.47 -9.20 2.89
N VAL A 379 -16.60 -7.99 2.37
CA VAL A 379 -17.27 -7.70 1.10
C VAL A 379 -16.45 -6.71 0.29
N LEU A 380 -16.58 -6.78 -1.04
CA LEU A 380 -16.10 -5.74 -1.94
C LEU A 380 -17.32 -5.03 -2.55
N TYR A 381 -17.31 -3.70 -2.49
CA TYR A 381 -18.32 -2.86 -3.14
C TYR A 381 -17.67 -1.83 -4.07
N ILE A 382 -18.39 -1.45 -5.12
CA ILE A 382 -17.96 -0.44 -6.10
C ILE A 382 -18.87 0.78 -6.02
N ASN A 383 -18.33 1.97 -6.27
CA ASN A 383 -19.16 3.17 -6.38
C ASN A 383 -19.93 3.13 -7.70
N GLY A 384 -21.25 3.03 -7.62
CA GLY A 384 -22.14 3.14 -8.78
C GLY A 384 -22.71 4.55 -8.92
N THR A 385 -22.89 5.02 -10.14
CA THR A 385 -23.78 6.17 -10.41
C THR A 385 -25.18 5.65 -10.69
N GLN A 386 -26.15 6.00 -9.87
CA GLN A 386 -27.56 5.70 -10.15
C GLN A 386 -28.01 6.56 -11.33
N LYS A 387 -28.26 5.93 -12.49
CA LYS A 387 -28.92 6.60 -13.62
C LYS A 387 -30.43 6.59 -13.33
N TYR A 388 -31.00 7.78 -13.14
CA TYR A 388 -32.44 8.00 -13.02
C TYR A 388 -33.14 7.91 -14.38
#